data_AF-A0A7D7MIA7-F1
#
_entry.id   AF-A0A7D7MIA7-F1
#
_cell.length_a   1.000
_cell.length_b   1.000
_cell.length_c   1.000
_cell.angle_alpha   90.00
_cell.angle_beta   90.00
_cell.angle_gamma   90.00
#
_symmetry.space_group_name_H-M   'P 1'
#
loop_
_entity.id
_entity.type
_entity.pdbx_description
1 polymer ?
#
loop_
_entity_poly.entity_id
_entity_poly.type
_entity_poly.pdbx_seq_one_letter_code
_entity_poly.pdbx_strand_id
1 'polypeptide(L)'
;MPQTIWGKLSFVFLILLTIEAGWALIMMFENFLGALTVILKYTPFLAPLGVIIGIVGTLKENKKGKLVPLLTLILSIVLIALFLLILFGFQFGG
;
A
#
# COMPACT_ATOMS: atom_id res chain seq x y z
N MET A 1 -6.06 -11.80 -15.52
CA MET A 1 -6.21 -10.33 -15.57
C MET A 1 -7.56 -9.93 -15.01
N PRO A 2 -7.66 -8.81 -14.26
CA PRO A 2 -8.92 -8.29 -13.77
C PRO A 2 -9.84 -7.91 -14.93
N GLN A 3 -11.12 -8.23 -14.81
CA GLN A 3 -12.10 -8.03 -15.88
C GLN A 3 -12.87 -6.71 -15.70
N THR A 4 -13.04 -6.25 -14.46
CA THR A 4 -13.76 -5.03 -14.11
C THR A 4 -12.87 -3.80 -14.07
N ILE A 5 -13.45 -2.60 -14.26
CA ILE A 5 -12.74 -1.31 -14.12
C ILE A 5 -12.10 -1.20 -12.73
N TRP A 6 -12.80 -1.63 -11.69
CA TRP A 6 -12.31 -1.64 -10.31
C TRP A 6 -11.16 -2.62 -10.09
N GLY A 7 -11.19 -3.79 -10.75
CA GLY A 7 -10.08 -4.73 -10.75
C GLY A 7 -8.84 -4.17 -11.47
N LYS A 8 -9.02 -3.47 -12.59
CA LYS A 8 -7.91 -2.81 -13.31
C LYS A 8 -7.32 -1.68 -12.48
N LEU A 9 -8.15 -0.87 -11.81
CA LEU A 9 -7.69 0.13 -10.85
C LEU A 9 -6.92 -0.51 -9.69
N SER A 10 -7.42 -1.62 -9.15
CA SER A 10 -6.72 -2.38 -8.09
C SER A 10 -5.34 -2.83 -8.54
N PHE A 11 -5.19 -3.24 -9.80
CA PHE A 11 -3.90 -3.62 -10.38
C PHE A 11 -2.92 -2.44 -10.47
N VAL A 12 -3.39 -1.27 -10.92
CA VAL A 12 -2.56 -0.05 -10.95
C VAL A 12 -2.11 0.32 -9.54
N PHE A 13 -3.02 0.29 -8.57
CA PHE A 13 -2.68 0.57 -7.17
C PHE A 13 -1.73 -0.47 -6.58
N LEU A 14 -1.88 -1.75 -6.93
CA LEU A 14 -0.95 -2.80 -6.51
C LEU A 14 0.48 -2.47 -6.97
N ILE A 15 0.64 -2.04 -8.22
CA ILE A 15 1.95 -1.64 -8.76
C ILE A 15 2.51 -0.44 -7.99
N LEU A 16 1.71 0.61 -7.79
CA LEU A 16 2.14 1.80 -7.07
C LEU A 16 2.59 1.48 -5.64
N LEU A 17 1.79 0.70 -4.90
CA LEU A 17 2.11 0.27 -3.55
C LEU A 17 3.35 -0.62 -3.51
N THR A 18 3.56 -1.46 -4.53
CA THR A 18 4.77 -2.30 -4.63
C THR A 18 6.01 -1.44 -4.89
N ILE A 19 5.92 -0.43 -5.75
CA ILE A 19 7.01 0.52 -6.00
C ILE A 19 7.33 1.30 -4.72
N GLU A 20 6.31 1.81 -4.03
CA GLU A 20 6.48 2.51 -2.75
C GLU A 20 7.18 1.61 -1.71
N ALA A 21 6.69 0.38 -1.54
CA ALA A 21 7.29 -0.59 -0.60
C ALA A 21 8.73 -0.93 -0.97
N GLY A 22 9.01 -1.18 -2.25
CA GLY A 22 10.37 -1.47 -2.74
C GLY A 22 11.31 -0.27 -2.54
N TRP A 23 10.85 0.94 -2.84
CA TRP A 23 11.63 2.16 -2.66
C TRP A 23 11.92 2.44 -1.19
N ALA A 24 10.92 2.26 -0.31
CA ALA A 24 11.10 2.37 1.13
C ALA A 24 12.14 1.35 1.64
N LEU A 25 12.07 0.10 1.18
CA LEU A 25 13.04 -0.94 1.55
C LEU A 25 14.47 -0.61 1.11
N ILE A 26 14.68 -0.16 -0.13
CA ILE A 26 16.00 0.25 -0.61
C ILE A 26 16.55 1.38 0.26
N MET A 27 15.72 2.41 0.50
CA MET A 27 16.10 3.54 1.35
C MET A 27 16.39 3.12 2.79
N MET A 28 15.78 2.07 3.33
CA MET A 28 16.11 1.60 4.69
C MET A 28 17.57 1.19 4.84
N PHE A 29 18.20 0.69 3.77
CA PHE A 29 19.61 0.28 3.79
C PHE A 29 20.58 1.39 3.36
N GLU A 30 20.15 2.33 2.51
CA GLU A 30 21.01 3.42 2.03
C GLU A 30 20.90 4.70 2.87
N ASN A 31 19.68 5.09 3.25
CA ASN A 31 19.38 6.32 3.97
C ASN A 31 18.09 6.17 4.78
N PHE A 32 18.26 5.80 6.04
CA PHE A 32 17.13 5.56 6.95
C PHE A 32 16.18 6.76 7.07
N LEU A 33 16.71 7.99 7.10
CA LEU A 33 15.89 9.20 7.12
C LEU A 33 15.08 9.35 5.81
N GLY A 34 15.70 8.99 4.68
CA GLY A 34 15.06 8.87 3.38
C GLY A 34 13.87 7.92 3.41
N ALA A 35 14.04 6.72 3.99
CA ALA A 35 12.94 5.74 4.11
C ALA A 35 11.76 6.28 4.91
N LEU A 36 12.04 6.96 6.04
CA LEU A 36 11.01 7.61 6.85
C LEU A 36 10.25 8.67 6.05
N THR A 37 10.95 9.52 5.30
CA THR A 37 10.29 10.55 4.49
C THR A 37 9.41 9.96 3.38
N VAL A 38 9.82 8.84 2.77
CA VAL A 38 9.02 8.14 1.77
C VAL A 38 7.72 7.65 2.41
N ILE A 39 7.82 6.96 3.54
CA ILE A 39 6.65 6.39 4.23
C ILE A 39 5.72 7.49 4.74
N LEU A 40 6.26 8.54 5.36
CA LEU A 40 5.45 9.63 5.91
C LEU A 40 4.77 10.49 4.84
N LYS A 41 5.38 10.62 3.65
CA LYS A 41 4.85 11.48 2.59
C LYS A 41 3.85 10.77 1.69
N TYR A 42 4.10 9.51 1.34
CA TYR A 42 3.34 8.79 0.31
C TYR A 42 2.28 7.85 0.90
N THR A 43 2.61 7.15 1.98
CA THR A 43 1.73 6.14 2.58
C THR A 43 0.38 6.69 3.07
N PRO A 44 0.26 7.92 3.64
CA PRO A 44 -1.04 8.47 4.07
C PRO A 44 -2.07 8.63 2.95
N PHE A 45 -1.62 8.70 1.69
CA PHE A 45 -2.50 8.88 0.55
C PHE A 45 -2.68 7.56 -0.20
N LEU A 46 -1.58 6.88 -0.53
CA LEU A 46 -1.60 5.68 -1.35
C LEU A 46 -2.23 4.49 -0.64
N ALA A 47 -1.93 4.26 0.63
CA ALA A 47 -2.39 3.08 1.32
C ALA A 47 -3.90 3.14 1.67
N PRO A 48 -4.49 4.26 2.16
CA PRO A 48 -5.94 4.35 2.34
C PRO A 48 -6.72 4.22 1.02
N LEU A 49 -6.25 4.82 -0.07
CA LEU A 49 -6.86 4.64 -1.39
C LEU A 49 -6.76 3.19 -1.86
N GLY A 50 -5.62 2.54 -1.62
CA GLY A 50 -5.43 1.12 -1.90
C GLY A 50 -6.37 0.21 -1.11
N VAL A 51 -6.68 0.55 0.15
CA VAL A 51 -7.73 -0.15 0.93
C VAL A 51 -9.10 0.03 0.29
N ILE A 52 -9.51 1.26 -0.01
CA ILE A 52 -10.84 1.54 -0.59
C ILE A 52 -11.00 0.78 -1.92
N ILE A 53 -9.99 0.88 -2.79
CA ILE A 53 -10.01 0.24 -4.11
C ILE A 53 -9.92 -1.28 -3.97
N GLY A 54 -9.13 -1.80 -3.03
CA GLY A 54 -9.05 -3.24 -2.73
C GLY A 54 -10.39 -3.82 -2.26
N ILE A 55 -11.12 -3.12 -1.37
CA ILE A 55 -12.46 -3.53 -0.91
C ILE A 55 -13.45 -3.50 -2.07
N VAL A 56 -13.55 -2.36 -2.77
CA VAL A 56 -14.51 -2.23 -3.89
C VAL A 56 -14.20 -3.22 -5.02
N GLY A 57 -12.91 -3.43 -5.30
CA GLY A 57 -12.44 -4.39 -6.29
C GLY A 57 -12.74 -5.83 -5.91
N THR A 58 -12.54 -6.24 -4.65
CA THR A 58 -12.86 -7.61 -4.19
C THR A 58 -14.36 -7.90 -4.20
N LEU A 59 -15.21 -6.89 -3.95
CA LEU A 59 -16.66 -7.02 -4.01
C LEU A 59 -17.19 -7.12 -5.45
N LYS A 60 -16.58 -6.39 -6.39
CA LYS A 60 -17.06 -6.30 -7.78
C LYS A 60 -16.45 -7.33 -8.73
N GLU A 61 -15.33 -7.96 -8.37
CA GLU A 61 -14.69 -9.00 -9.19
C GLU A 61 -15.28 -10.40 -9.00
N ASN A 62 -15.20 -11.22 -10.06
CA ASN A 62 -15.56 -12.63 -10.02
C ASN A 62 -14.43 -13.47 -9.39
N LYS A 63 -14.73 -14.67 -8.86
CA LYS A 63 -13.80 -15.50 -8.05
C LYS A 63 -12.35 -15.56 -8.55
N LYS A 64 -12.11 -15.68 -9.87
CA LYS A 64 -10.75 -15.75 -10.44
C LYS A 64 -10.03 -14.39 -10.54
N GLY A 65 -10.75 -13.27 -10.58
CA GLY A 65 -10.19 -11.92 -10.66
C GLY A 65 -10.00 -11.22 -9.32
N LYS A 66 -10.51 -11.80 -8.21
CA LYS A 66 -10.40 -11.23 -6.85
C LYS A 66 -8.98 -11.21 -6.29
N LEU A 67 -8.06 -12.02 -6.83
CA LEU A 67 -6.70 -12.15 -6.31
C LEU A 67 -5.97 -10.80 -6.30
N VAL A 68 -6.08 -10.02 -7.37
CA VAL A 68 -5.40 -8.72 -7.49
C VAL A 68 -5.93 -7.72 -6.46
N PRO A 69 -7.24 -7.41 -6.38
CA PRO A 69 -7.79 -6.54 -5.34
C PRO A 69 -7.46 -6.99 -3.91
N LEU A 70 -7.39 -8.29 -3.67
CA LEU A 70 -7.11 -8.85 -2.35
C LEU A 70 -5.63 -8.65 -1.97
N LEU A 71 -4.70 -8.81 -2.91
CA LEU A 71 -3.29 -8.44 -2.71
C LEU A 71 -3.12 -6.95 -2.47
N THR A 72 -3.82 -6.10 -3.24
CA THR A 72 -3.80 -4.64 -3.04
C THR A 72 -4.23 -4.31 -1.62
N LEU A 73 -5.33 -4.91 -1.16
CA LEU A 73 -5.86 -4.70 0.19
C LEU A 73 -4.86 -5.13 1.27
N ILE A 74 -4.28 -6.33 1.17
CA ILE A 74 -3.29 -6.84 2.14
C ILE A 74 -2.09 -5.89 2.20
N LEU A 75 -1.53 -5.52 1.05
CA LEU A 75 -0.35 -4.66 0.99
C LEU A 75 -0.64 -3.27 1.56
N SER A 76 -1.82 -2.70 1.26
CA SER A 76 -2.26 -1.44 1.85
C SER A 76 -2.39 -1.51 3.37
N ILE A 77 -2.95 -2.58 3.93
CA ILE A 77 -3.08 -2.75 5.38
C ILE A 77 -1.69 -2.83 6.02
N VAL A 78 -0.76 -3.58 5.43
CA VAL A 78 0.62 -3.69 5.92
C VAL A 78 1.31 -2.33 5.91
N LEU A 79 1.19 -1.56 4.83
CA LEU A 79 1.77 -0.23 4.73
C LEU A 79 1.14 0.76 5.73
N ILE A 80 -0.17 0.70 5.96
CA ILE A 80 -0.83 1.51 7.00
C ILE A 80 -0.28 1.16 8.39
N ALA A 81 -0.20 -0.14 8.71
CA ALA A 81 0.33 -0.57 10.00
C ALA A 81 1.78 -0.08 10.20
N LEU A 82 2.60 -0.18 9.16
CA LEU A 82 4.00 0.27 9.19
C LEU A 82 4.10 1.80 9.32
N PHE A 83 3.26 2.55 8.62
CA PHE A 83 3.15 4.00 8.77
C PHE A 83 2.75 4.41 10.20
N LEU A 84 1.75 3.75 10.79
CA LEU A 84 1.31 4.04 12.16
C LEU A 84 2.41 3.71 13.19
N LEU A 85 3.11 2.58 13.00
CA LEU A 85 4.25 2.22 13.84
C LEU A 85 5.36 3.26 13.78
N ILE A 86 5.66 3.81 12.60
CA ILE A 86 6.66 4.86 12.45
C ILE A 86 6.17 6.17 13.06
N LEU A 87 4.95 6.60 12.73
CA LEU A 87 4.39 7.86 13.16
C LEU A 87 4.32 7.95 14.69
N PHE A 88 3.83 6.91 15.35
CA PHE A 88 3.69 6.89 16.80
C PHE A 88 4.93 6.34 17.52
N GLY A 89 5.63 5.37 16.94
CA GLY A 89 6.83 4.77 17.55
C GLY A 89 7.97 5.76 17.74
N PHE A 90 8.16 6.69 16.79
CA PHE A 90 9.14 7.78 16.97
C PHE A 90 8.67 8.85 17.96
N GLN A 91 7.36 8.98 18.20
CA GLN A 91 6.82 9.97 19.13
C GLN A 91 7.00 9.59 20.61
N PHE A 92 7.18 8.31 20.93
CA PHE A 92 7.38 7.81 22.30
C PHE A 92 8.85 7.56 22.68
N GLY A 93 9.78 7.74 21.74
CA GLY A 93 11.22 7.53 21.96
C GLY A 93 12.04 8.81 22.14
N GLY A 94 11.40 9.99 22.11
CA GLY A 94 12.04 11.31 22.25
C GLY A 94 11.79 11.95 23.61
#